data_AF-A0A369GKR2-F1
#
_entry.id   AF-A0A369GKR2-F1
#
_cell.length_a   1.000
_cell.length_b   1.000
_cell.length_c   1.000
_cell.angle_alpha   90.00
_cell.angle_beta   90.00
_cell.angle_gamma   90.00
#
_symmetry.space_group_name_H-M   'P 1'
#
loop_
_entity.id
_entity.type
_entity.pdbx_description
1 polymer ?
#
loop_
_entity_poly.entity_id
_entity_poly.type
_entity_poly.pdbx_seq_one_letter_code
_entity_poly.pdbx_strand_id
1 'polypeptide(L)'
;MLDLVFLIFSIELLAHLINVIGASRINGLAWTLINYLPVSTSKAVAQQRQLQAEYLKVRRDLNGTSSQDQFAKWAKLRRQHDKLLEKLEASKKELEASRARFDRSLWIVRLLLTKVPQYFVPFWYGKQPMFWLPYGWFPYYAEWIISFPSAPLGSVSAPSWQLACTGFISLVSDLVGMIAAILSPASQTKQDAGKTQKAKMDTTTPPSSSRRQPQAVPADTASKKEL
;
A
#
# COMPACT_ATOMS: atom_id res chain seq x y z
N MET A 1 -11.41 -35.83 7.36
CA MET A 1 -10.70 -35.21 8.51
C MET A 1 -9.35 -34.66 8.05
N LEU A 2 -8.44 -35.50 7.52
CA LEU A 2 -7.15 -35.07 6.98
C LEU A 2 -7.31 -34.06 5.83
N ASP A 3 -8.27 -34.27 4.92
CA ASP A 3 -8.49 -33.37 3.78
C ASP A 3 -8.78 -31.92 4.20
N LEU A 4 -9.49 -31.73 5.32
CA LEU A 4 -9.82 -30.39 5.83
C LEU A 4 -8.59 -29.70 6.41
N VAL A 5 -7.77 -30.43 7.16
CA VAL A 5 -6.50 -29.94 7.74
C VAL A 5 -5.55 -29.50 6.63
N PHE A 6 -5.38 -30.33 5.60
CA PHE A 6 -4.56 -30.00 4.42
C PHE A 6 -5.11 -28.84 3.61
N LEU A 7 -6.44 -28.74 3.46
CA LEU A 7 -7.09 -27.64 2.78
C LEU A 7 -6.86 -26.30 3.51
N ILE A 8 -7.04 -26.26 4.83
CA ILE A 8 -6.79 -25.06 5.65
C ILE A 8 -5.31 -24.66 5.52
N PHE A 9 -4.39 -25.62 5.64
CA PHE A 9 -2.97 -25.35 5.47
C PHE A 9 -2.62 -24.82 4.08
N SER A 10 -3.21 -25.40 3.02
CA SER A 10 -2.97 -24.96 1.63
C SER A 10 -3.49 -23.54 1.38
N ILE A 11 -4.65 -23.19 1.96
CA ILE A 11 -5.20 -21.83 1.89
C ILE A 11 -4.27 -20.84 2.61
N GLU A 12 -3.80 -21.17 3.81
CA GLU A 12 -2.86 -20.32 4.56
C GLU A 12 -1.54 -20.15 3.82
N LEU A 13 -1.01 -21.22 3.24
CA LEU A 13 0.20 -21.18 2.43
C LEU A 13 0.03 -20.28 1.20
N LEU A 14 -1.08 -20.43 0.48
CA LEU A 14 -1.39 -19.58 -0.68
C LEU A 14 -1.56 -18.11 -0.27
N ALA A 15 -2.27 -17.85 0.82
CA ALA A 15 -2.46 -16.51 1.34
C ALA A 15 -1.13 -15.86 1.74
N HIS A 16 -0.24 -16.63 2.39
CA HIS A 16 1.09 -16.18 2.75
C HIS A 16 1.96 -15.91 1.51
N LEU A 17 1.96 -16.80 0.51
CA LEU A 17 2.66 -16.58 -0.76
C LEU A 17 2.22 -15.29 -1.45
N ILE A 18 0.91 -15.05 -1.53
CA ILE A 18 0.35 -13.82 -2.12
C ILE A 18 0.78 -12.58 -1.33
N ASN A 19 0.91 -12.68 0.00
CA ASN A 19 1.39 -11.58 0.83
C ASN A 19 2.90 -11.33 0.62
N VAL A 20 3.71 -12.38 0.48
CA VAL A 20 5.16 -12.31 0.24
C VAL A 20 5.50 -11.73 -1.13
N ILE A 21 4.75 -12.11 -2.18
CA ILE A 21 4.97 -11.63 -3.56
C ILE A 21 4.80 -10.09 -3.65
N GLY A 22 4.04 -9.49 -2.71
CA GLY A 22 3.95 -8.05 -2.53
C GLY A 22 3.07 -7.34 -3.57
N ALA A 23 2.29 -6.36 -3.12
CA ALA A 23 1.36 -5.62 -3.97
C ALA A 23 2.06 -4.91 -5.15
N SER A 24 3.31 -4.44 -4.95
CA SER A 24 4.04 -3.69 -5.98
C SER A 24 4.46 -4.54 -7.18
N ARG A 25 4.85 -5.81 -6.98
CA ARG A 25 5.24 -6.72 -8.07
C ARG A 25 4.02 -7.16 -8.88
N ILE A 26 2.93 -7.48 -8.19
CA ILE A 26 1.68 -7.91 -8.82
C ILE A 26 1.05 -6.75 -9.60
N ASN A 27 0.99 -5.55 -9.01
CA ASN A 27 0.43 -4.39 -9.71
C ASN A 27 1.27 -4.03 -10.95
N GLY A 28 2.59 -4.14 -10.88
CA GLY A 28 3.48 -3.95 -12.04
C GLY A 28 3.28 -4.99 -13.14
N LEU A 29 3.20 -6.27 -12.77
CA LEU A 29 2.94 -7.37 -13.72
C LEU A 29 1.54 -7.28 -14.33
N ALA A 30 0.54 -6.95 -13.53
CA ALA A 30 -0.84 -6.87 -14.00
C ALA A 30 -1.07 -5.60 -14.85
N TRP A 31 -0.39 -4.49 -14.56
CA TRP A 31 -0.39 -3.31 -15.43
C TRP A 31 0.32 -3.55 -16.77
N THR A 32 1.42 -4.31 -16.76
CA THR A 32 2.12 -4.69 -17.99
C THR A 32 1.28 -5.68 -18.81
N LEU A 33 0.65 -6.66 -18.15
CA LEU A 33 -0.25 -7.62 -18.79
C LEU A 33 -1.47 -6.93 -19.41
N ILE A 34 -2.09 -5.96 -18.72
CA ILE A 34 -3.22 -5.19 -19.26
C ILE A 34 -2.83 -4.26 -20.40
N ASN A 35 -1.63 -3.68 -20.38
CA ASN A 35 -1.14 -2.93 -21.53
C ASN A 35 -0.79 -3.83 -22.72
N TYR A 36 -0.55 -5.13 -22.48
CA TYR A 36 -0.34 -6.13 -23.52
C TYR A 36 -1.67 -6.66 -24.09
N LEU A 37 -2.71 -6.75 -23.26
CA LEU A 37 -4.06 -6.98 -23.77
C LEU A 37 -4.53 -5.73 -24.55
N PRO A 38 -5.20 -5.89 -25.70
CA PRO A 38 -5.69 -4.80 -26.54
C PRO A 38 -6.92 -4.11 -25.92
N VAL A 39 -6.84 -3.72 -24.65
CA VAL A 39 -7.84 -2.92 -23.95
C VAL A 39 -7.53 -1.43 -24.20
N SER A 40 -8.57 -0.60 -24.09
CA SER A 40 -8.60 0.84 -24.40
C SER A 40 -7.43 1.69 -23.84
N THR A 41 -6.77 1.22 -22.79
CA THR A 41 -5.56 1.83 -22.21
C THR A 41 -4.39 1.90 -23.18
N SER A 42 -4.21 0.92 -24.07
CA SER A 42 -3.15 0.94 -25.10
C SER A 42 -3.30 2.13 -26.06
N LYS A 43 -4.55 2.46 -26.43
CA LYS A 43 -4.87 3.62 -27.27
C LYS A 43 -4.63 4.95 -26.53
N ALA A 44 -5.00 5.03 -25.25
CA ALA A 44 -4.74 6.21 -24.42
C ALA A 44 -3.23 6.47 -24.23
N VAL A 45 -2.43 5.42 -24.02
CA VAL A 45 -0.96 5.51 -23.92
C VAL A 45 -0.33 5.91 -25.26
N ALA A 46 -0.82 5.37 -26.38
CA ALA A 46 -0.35 5.76 -27.71
C ALA A 46 -0.64 7.24 -28.02
N GLN A 47 -1.86 7.71 -27.70
CA GLN A 47 -2.23 9.12 -27.83
C GLN A 47 -1.38 10.03 -26.93
N GLN A 48 -1.08 9.61 -25.71
CA GLN A 48 -0.19 10.36 -24.81
C GLN A 48 1.21 10.52 -25.40
N ARG A 49 1.78 9.46 -26.01
CA ARG A 49 3.09 9.54 -26.68
C ARG A 49 3.07 10.47 -27.89
N GLN A 50 1.99 10.46 -28.66
CA GLN A 50 1.80 11.38 -29.79
C GLN A 50 1.73 12.84 -29.31
N LEU A 51 0.92 13.13 -28.29
CA LEU A 51 0.80 14.46 -27.69
C LEU A 51 2.13 14.95 -27.09
N GLN A 52 2.91 14.07 -26.46
CA GLN A 52 4.26 14.41 -25.98
C GLN A 52 5.22 14.74 -27.12
N ALA A 53 5.17 13.99 -28.22
CA ALA A 53 6.00 14.26 -29.40
C ALA A 53 5.62 15.61 -30.04
N GLU A 54 4.34 15.91 -30.15
CA GLU A 54 3.84 17.22 -30.63
C GLU A 54 4.25 18.35 -29.69
N TYR A 55 4.09 18.17 -28.38
CA TYR A 55 4.53 19.14 -27.38
C TYR A 55 6.03 19.45 -27.47
N LEU A 56 6.88 18.41 -27.63
CA LEU A 56 8.33 18.59 -27.79
C LEU A 56 8.69 19.29 -29.11
N LYS A 57 7.95 19.04 -30.19
CA LYS A 57 8.11 19.78 -31.45
C LYS A 57 7.76 21.26 -31.29
N VAL A 58 6.57 21.57 -30.77
CA VAL A 58 6.12 22.96 -30.54
C VAL A 58 7.04 23.70 -29.56
N ARG A 59 7.53 23.02 -28.52
CA ARG A 59 8.51 23.58 -27.58
C ARG A 59 9.83 23.93 -28.28
N ARG A 60 10.31 23.09 -29.20
CA ARG A 60 11.52 23.36 -29.99
C ARG A 60 11.31 24.58 -30.89
N ASP A 61 10.16 24.65 -31.58
CA ASP A 61 9.85 25.75 -32.50
C ASP A 61 9.65 27.08 -31.74
N LEU A 62 9.07 27.04 -30.54
CA LEU A 62 8.89 28.21 -29.68
C LEU A 62 10.24 28.77 -29.22
N ASN A 63 11.17 27.87 -28.86
CA ASN A 63 12.51 28.25 -28.40
C ASN A 63 13.40 28.77 -29.54
N GLY A 64 13.11 28.39 -30.79
CA GLY A 64 13.78 28.88 -32.00
C GLY A 64 13.19 30.18 -32.58
N THR A 65 12.08 30.69 -32.03
CA THR A 65 11.40 31.89 -32.55
C THR A 65 11.68 33.10 -31.66
N SER A 66 12.25 34.18 -32.23
CA SER A 66 12.41 35.47 -31.54
C SER A 66 11.04 36.05 -31.17
N SER A 67 10.82 36.30 -29.88
CA SER A 67 9.56 36.86 -29.39
C SER A 67 9.33 38.29 -29.86
N GLN A 68 10.39 39.05 -30.15
CA GLN A 68 10.31 40.47 -30.51
C GLN A 68 10.07 40.70 -32.00
N ASP A 69 10.74 39.97 -32.88
CA ASP A 69 10.62 40.16 -34.33
C ASP A 69 9.44 39.37 -34.93
N GLN A 70 9.09 38.25 -34.31
CA GLN A 70 8.07 37.33 -34.81
C GLN A 70 6.92 37.15 -33.81
N PHE A 71 6.51 38.23 -33.12
CA PHE A 71 5.45 38.22 -32.10
C PHE A 71 4.18 37.47 -32.52
N ALA A 72 3.72 37.64 -33.76
CA ALA A 72 2.53 36.96 -34.26
C ALA A 72 2.70 35.42 -34.31
N LYS A 73 3.87 34.93 -34.76
CA LYS A 73 4.19 33.49 -34.76
C LYS A 73 4.43 32.99 -33.34
N TRP A 74 5.17 33.75 -32.53
CA TRP A 74 5.45 33.43 -31.13
C TRP A 74 4.16 33.28 -30.32
N ALA A 75 3.22 34.22 -30.44
CA ALA A 75 1.93 34.18 -29.74
C ALA A 75 1.07 32.97 -30.17
N LYS A 76 1.09 32.63 -31.46
CA LYS A 76 0.37 31.44 -31.97
C LYS A 76 0.98 30.15 -31.43
N LEU A 77 2.30 30.00 -31.48
CA LEU A 77 3.01 28.84 -30.91
C LEU A 77 2.83 28.75 -29.40
N ARG A 78 2.80 29.89 -28.69
CA ARG A 78 2.59 29.90 -27.25
C ARG A 78 1.21 29.36 -26.87
N ARG A 79 0.14 29.82 -27.54
CA ARG A 79 -1.21 29.27 -27.34
C ARG A 79 -1.30 27.77 -27.66
N GLN A 80 -0.58 27.32 -28.69
CA GLN A 80 -0.50 25.88 -29.02
C GLN A 80 0.24 25.09 -27.94
N HIS A 81 1.34 25.63 -27.41
CA HIS A 81 2.10 25.06 -26.29
C HIS A 81 1.23 24.93 -25.05
N ASP A 82 0.53 26.01 -24.64
CA ASP A 82 -0.35 26.00 -23.48
C ASP A 82 -1.52 24.99 -23.66
N LYS A 83 -2.12 24.93 -24.85
CA LYS A 83 -3.20 23.96 -25.18
C LYS A 83 -2.71 22.50 -25.16
N LEU A 84 -1.51 22.23 -25.66
CA LEU A 84 -0.92 20.88 -25.64
C LEU A 84 -0.53 20.47 -24.22
N LEU A 85 -0.05 21.41 -23.41
CA LEU A 85 0.28 21.18 -22.00
C LEU A 85 -0.98 20.79 -21.22
N GLU A 86 -2.08 21.54 -21.36
CA GLU A 86 -3.36 21.23 -20.71
C GLU A 86 -3.87 19.83 -21.08
N LYS A 87 -3.83 19.46 -22.37
CA LYS A 87 -4.22 18.11 -22.83
C LYS A 87 -3.32 17.02 -22.25
N LEU A 88 -2.02 17.28 -22.13
CA LEU A 88 -1.05 16.34 -21.59
C LEU A 88 -1.30 16.12 -20.09
N GLU A 89 -1.58 17.17 -19.33
CA GLU A 89 -1.94 17.08 -17.92
C GLU A 89 -3.27 16.35 -17.70
N ALA A 90 -4.29 16.65 -18.50
CA ALA A 90 -5.57 15.95 -18.45
C ALA A 90 -5.40 14.44 -18.71
N SER A 91 -4.65 14.08 -19.76
CA SER A 91 -4.35 12.68 -20.09
C SER A 91 -3.54 11.97 -19.00
N LYS A 92 -2.56 12.66 -18.38
CA LYS A 92 -1.82 12.13 -17.23
C LYS A 92 -2.74 11.83 -16.05
N LYS A 93 -3.63 12.76 -15.71
CA LYS A 93 -4.58 12.61 -14.60
C LYS A 93 -5.53 11.44 -14.83
N GLU A 94 -5.98 11.23 -16.07
CA GLU A 94 -6.82 10.08 -16.42
C GLU A 94 -6.07 8.75 -16.26
N LEU A 95 -4.81 8.69 -16.71
CA LEU A 95 -3.96 7.50 -16.55
C LEU A 95 -3.66 7.19 -15.09
N GLU A 96 -3.37 8.22 -14.28
CA GLU A 96 -3.19 8.06 -12.84
C GLU A 96 -4.47 7.58 -12.15
N ALA A 97 -5.63 8.12 -12.53
CA ALA A 97 -6.92 7.66 -12.02
C ALA A 97 -7.23 6.21 -12.42
N SER A 98 -6.92 5.83 -13.67
CA SER A 98 -7.06 4.46 -14.16
C SER A 98 -6.15 3.50 -13.39
N ARG A 99 -4.89 3.89 -13.19
CA ARG A 99 -3.93 3.13 -12.39
C ARG A 99 -4.39 2.97 -10.94
N ALA A 100 -4.87 4.04 -10.31
CA ALA A 100 -5.38 3.98 -8.94
C ALA A 100 -6.62 3.08 -8.81
N ARG A 101 -7.54 3.11 -9.78
CA ARG A 101 -8.69 2.19 -9.84
C ARG A 101 -8.24 0.74 -9.98
N PHE A 102 -7.22 0.52 -10.80
CA PHE A 102 -6.65 -0.81 -11.01
C PHE A 102 -5.96 -1.33 -9.75
N ASP A 103 -5.11 -0.52 -9.12
CA ASP A 103 -4.47 -0.83 -7.84
C ASP A 103 -5.51 -1.15 -6.76
N ARG A 104 -6.61 -0.38 -6.72
CA ARG A 104 -7.72 -0.63 -5.80
C ARG A 104 -8.45 -1.93 -6.13
N SER A 105 -8.70 -2.22 -7.40
CA SER A 105 -9.34 -3.47 -7.83
C SER A 105 -8.49 -4.68 -7.45
N LEU A 106 -7.18 -4.63 -7.71
CA LEU A 106 -6.25 -5.68 -7.30
C LEU A 106 -6.17 -5.83 -5.78
N TRP A 107 -6.21 -4.73 -5.03
CA TRP A 107 -6.29 -4.79 -3.58
C TRP A 107 -7.57 -5.50 -3.11
N ILE A 108 -8.73 -5.20 -3.71
CA ILE A 108 -10.00 -5.86 -3.39
C ILE A 108 -9.94 -7.35 -3.76
N VAL A 109 -9.50 -7.68 -4.97
CA VAL A 109 -9.39 -9.07 -5.43
C VAL A 109 -8.44 -9.85 -4.54
N ARG A 110 -7.30 -9.27 -4.15
CA ARG A 110 -6.35 -9.87 -3.23
C ARG A 110 -6.97 -10.09 -1.86
N LEU A 111 -7.64 -9.08 -1.32
CA LEU A 111 -8.30 -9.19 -0.02
C LEU A 111 -9.39 -10.26 -0.08
N LEU A 112 -10.15 -10.33 -1.17
CA LEU A 112 -11.17 -11.36 -1.38
C LEU A 112 -10.52 -12.74 -1.43
N LEU A 113 -9.51 -12.93 -2.29
CA LEU A 113 -8.85 -14.22 -2.47
C LEU A 113 -8.10 -14.71 -1.24
N THR A 114 -7.54 -13.80 -0.43
CA THR A 114 -6.78 -14.17 0.78
C THR A 114 -7.65 -14.22 2.02
N LYS A 115 -8.49 -13.21 2.27
CA LYS A 115 -9.26 -13.09 3.51
C LYS A 115 -10.58 -13.84 3.47
N VAL A 116 -11.28 -13.90 2.35
CA VAL A 116 -12.58 -14.58 2.32
C VAL A 116 -12.43 -16.07 2.63
N PRO A 117 -11.50 -16.84 2.01
CA PRO A 117 -11.31 -18.23 2.38
C PRO A 117 -10.87 -18.40 3.84
N GLN A 118 -10.01 -17.52 4.34
CA GLN A 118 -9.54 -17.53 5.73
C GLN A 118 -10.68 -17.38 6.75
N TYR A 119 -11.73 -16.61 6.45
CA TYR A 119 -12.89 -16.46 7.35
C TYR A 119 -14.02 -17.44 7.03
N PHE A 120 -14.23 -17.77 5.77
CA PHE A 120 -15.32 -18.61 5.31
C PHE A 120 -15.13 -20.08 5.72
N VAL A 121 -13.91 -20.61 5.61
CA VAL A 121 -13.65 -22.02 5.93
C VAL A 121 -13.87 -22.33 7.41
N PRO A 122 -13.32 -21.57 8.39
CA PRO A 122 -13.61 -21.80 9.80
C PRO A 122 -15.06 -21.53 10.18
N PHE A 123 -15.74 -20.61 9.47
CA PHE A 123 -17.15 -20.35 9.69
C PHE A 123 -18.02 -21.54 9.26
N TRP A 124 -17.75 -22.14 8.09
CA TRP A 124 -18.52 -23.26 7.56
C TRP A 124 -18.21 -24.58 8.28
N TYR A 125 -16.94 -24.84 8.57
CA TYR A 125 -16.46 -26.06 9.21
C TYR A 125 -16.28 -25.94 10.73
N GLY A 126 -16.72 -24.84 11.34
CA GLY A 126 -16.49 -24.55 12.76
C GLY A 126 -17.02 -25.63 13.70
N LYS A 127 -18.09 -26.36 13.32
CA LYS A 127 -18.69 -27.41 14.14
C LYS A 127 -17.97 -28.77 14.07
N GLN A 128 -16.97 -28.93 13.21
CA GLN A 128 -16.23 -30.17 13.07
C GLN A 128 -14.91 -30.09 13.86
N PRO A 129 -14.63 -31.04 14.77
CA PRO A 129 -13.35 -31.10 15.47
C PRO A 129 -12.23 -31.53 14.51
N MET A 130 -11.11 -30.80 14.46
CA MET A 130 -10.00 -31.10 13.54
C MET A 130 -9.17 -32.27 14.05
N PHE A 131 -8.85 -32.24 15.34
CA PHE A 131 -8.07 -33.26 16.01
C PHE A 131 -8.58 -33.45 17.43
N TRP A 132 -8.68 -34.71 17.87
CA TRP A 132 -8.99 -35.07 19.25
C TRP A 132 -7.70 -35.29 20.02
N LEU A 133 -7.54 -34.59 21.13
CA LEU A 133 -6.35 -34.73 21.94
C LEU A 133 -6.52 -35.93 22.90
N PRO A 134 -5.48 -36.75 23.09
CA PRO A 134 -5.52 -37.81 24.09
C PRO A 134 -5.69 -37.19 25.48
N TYR A 135 -6.64 -37.73 26.25
CA TYR A 135 -7.03 -37.22 27.55
C TYR A 135 -5.83 -37.18 28.51
N GLY A 136 -5.53 -36.01 29.09
CA GLY A 136 -4.49 -35.82 30.11
C GLY A 136 -3.11 -35.35 29.62
N TRP A 137 -2.93 -35.05 28.32
CA TRP A 137 -1.66 -34.51 27.81
C TRP A 137 -1.51 -33.00 28.03
N PHE A 138 -2.62 -32.26 28.09
CA PHE A 138 -2.64 -30.81 28.21
C PHE A 138 -3.39 -30.35 29.48
N PRO A 139 -2.94 -29.27 30.14
CA PRO A 139 -3.70 -28.67 31.24
C PRO A 139 -5.05 -28.12 30.74
N TYR A 140 -6.07 -28.14 31.59
CA TYR A 140 -7.45 -27.72 31.28
C TYR A 140 -7.54 -26.36 30.55
N TYR A 141 -6.70 -25.39 30.93
CA TYR A 141 -6.66 -24.07 30.28
C TYR A 141 -6.20 -24.13 28.82
N ALA A 142 -5.25 -25.01 28.47
CA ALA A 142 -4.79 -25.17 27.10
C ALA A 142 -5.86 -25.86 26.24
N GLU A 143 -6.54 -26.88 26.78
CA GLU A 143 -7.69 -27.51 26.13
C GLU A 143 -8.81 -26.52 25.86
N TRP A 144 -9.07 -25.59 26.79
CA TRP A 144 -10.05 -24.52 26.64
C TRP A 144 -9.69 -23.51 25.54
N ILE A 145 -8.44 -23.02 25.50
CA ILE A 145 -7.99 -22.04 24.49
C ILE A 145 -8.00 -22.64 23.08
N ILE A 146 -7.60 -23.91 22.95
CA ILE A 146 -7.47 -24.60 21.66
C ILE A 146 -8.84 -25.04 21.10
N SER A 147 -9.83 -25.29 21.97
CA SER A 147 -11.19 -25.68 21.57
C SER A 147 -12.12 -24.50 21.25
N PHE A 148 -11.87 -23.32 21.83
CA PHE A 148 -12.61 -22.10 21.51
C PHE A 148 -12.37 -21.70 20.03
N PRO A 149 -13.35 -21.16 19.28
CA PRO A 149 -14.75 -20.82 19.64
C PRO A 149 -15.82 -21.84 19.25
N SER A 150 -15.48 -22.96 18.58
CA SER A 150 -16.51 -23.80 17.91
C SER A 150 -16.36 -25.30 18.09
N ALA A 151 -15.28 -25.77 18.73
CA ALA A 151 -15.05 -27.19 18.92
C ALA A 151 -15.39 -27.63 20.37
N PRO A 152 -15.84 -28.88 20.59
CA PRO A 152 -16.06 -29.41 21.93
C PRO A 152 -14.73 -29.50 22.71
N LEU A 153 -14.81 -29.34 24.04
CA LEU A 153 -13.66 -29.44 24.95
C LEU A 153 -12.90 -30.77 24.71
N GLY A 154 -11.57 -30.70 24.63
CA GLY A 154 -10.70 -31.83 24.28
C GLY A 154 -10.44 -32.00 22.77
N SER A 155 -10.85 -31.04 21.94
CA SER A 155 -10.57 -31.04 20.49
C SER A 155 -10.05 -29.69 19.99
N VAL A 156 -9.36 -29.71 18.84
CA VAL A 156 -8.80 -28.52 18.18
C VAL A 156 -9.83 -27.85 17.28
N SER A 157 -10.04 -26.54 17.46
CA SER A 157 -10.91 -25.72 16.62
C SER A 157 -10.25 -25.30 15.31
N ALA A 158 -11.06 -25.01 14.28
CA ALA A 158 -10.54 -24.61 12.96
C ALA A 158 -9.72 -23.32 13.05
N PRO A 159 -10.17 -22.27 13.79
CA PRO A 159 -9.36 -21.08 14.02
C PRO A 159 -8.05 -21.36 14.78
N SER A 160 -8.06 -22.24 15.78
CA SER A 160 -6.84 -22.58 16.53
C SER A 160 -5.80 -23.25 15.62
N TRP A 161 -6.24 -24.19 14.78
CA TRP A 161 -5.37 -24.82 13.78
C TRP A 161 -4.84 -23.82 12.74
N GLN A 162 -5.68 -22.89 12.29
CA GLN A 162 -5.31 -21.85 11.35
C GLN A 162 -4.25 -20.89 11.93
N LEU A 163 -4.39 -20.50 13.19
CA LEU A 163 -3.38 -19.72 13.91
C LEU A 163 -2.06 -20.48 14.03
N ALA A 164 -2.11 -21.77 14.34
CA ALA A 164 -0.91 -22.63 14.37
C ALA A 164 -0.21 -22.68 13.00
N CYS A 165 -0.98 -22.87 11.92
CA CYS A 165 -0.45 -22.86 10.55
C CYS A 165 0.18 -21.51 10.19
N THR A 166 -0.50 -20.41 10.52
CA THR A 166 -0.02 -19.05 10.26
C THR A 166 1.30 -18.79 10.99
N GLY A 167 1.38 -19.15 12.27
CA GLY A 167 2.60 -19.03 13.07
C GLY A 167 3.74 -19.87 12.49
N PHE A 168 3.48 -21.12 12.14
CA PHE A 168 4.48 -22.00 11.50
C PHE A 168 5.02 -21.41 10.19
N ILE A 169 4.14 -20.96 9.29
CA ILE A 169 4.55 -20.38 8.00
C ILE A 169 5.34 -19.07 8.22
N SER A 170 4.97 -18.27 9.22
CA SER A 170 5.69 -17.03 9.56
C SER A 170 7.11 -17.34 10.03
N LEU A 171 7.29 -18.32 10.91
CA LEU A 171 8.61 -18.75 11.37
C LEU A 171 9.48 -19.29 10.22
N VAL A 172 8.89 -20.08 9.33
CA VAL A 172 9.60 -20.60 8.15
C VAL A 172 9.99 -19.47 7.21
N SER A 173 9.11 -18.49 6.99
CA SER A 173 9.41 -17.37 6.11
C SER A 173 10.47 -16.43 6.67
N ASP A 174 10.46 -16.18 7.98
CA ASP A 174 11.51 -15.43 8.68
C ASP A 174 12.86 -16.15 8.60
N LEU A 175 12.87 -17.47 8.79
CA LEU A 175 14.07 -18.29 8.64
C LEU A 175 14.64 -18.22 7.22
N VAL A 176 13.78 -18.37 6.21
CA VAL A 176 14.17 -18.24 4.79
C VAL A 176 14.68 -16.83 4.50
N GLY A 177 14.04 -15.81 5.05
CA GLY A 177 14.47 -14.40 4.93
C GLY A 177 15.85 -14.16 5.53
N MET A 178 16.13 -14.70 6.73
CA MET A 178 17.43 -14.62 7.37
C MET A 178 18.52 -15.34 6.56
N ILE A 179 18.25 -16.55 6.07
CA ILE A 179 19.19 -17.30 5.21
C ILE A 179 19.46 -16.53 3.91
N ALA A 180 18.42 -15.99 3.27
CA ALA A 180 18.56 -15.19 2.06
C ALA A 180 19.36 -13.91 2.32
N ALA A 181 19.20 -13.26 3.47
CA ALA A 181 19.97 -12.09 3.86
C ALA A 181 21.46 -12.41 4.10
N ILE A 182 21.76 -13.57 4.68
CA ILE A 182 23.15 -14.04 4.89
C ILE A 182 23.82 -14.39 3.57
N LEU A 183 23.09 -15.00 2.62
CA LEU A 183 23.60 -15.38 1.30
C LEU A 183 23.66 -14.20 0.31
N SER A 184 22.94 -13.11 0.59
CA SER A 184 22.98 -11.90 -0.23
C SER A 184 24.22 -11.08 0.12
N PRO A 185 25.12 -10.77 -0.84
CA PRO A 185 26.26 -9.90 -0.58
C PRO A 185 25.76 -8.52 -0.12
N ALA A 186 26.10 -8.18 1.13
CA ALA A 186 25.82 -6.95 1.88
C ALA A 186 25.21 -5.78 1.09
N SER A 187 23.91 -5.53 1.29
CA SER A 187 23.26 -4.25 0.96
C SER A 187 21.95 -4.03 1.73
N GLN A 188 21.87 -4.33 3.03
CA GLN A 188 20.69 -3.95 3.84
C GLN A 188 21.08 -3.50 5.25
N THR A 189 21.48 -2.24 5.37
CA THR A 189 21.43 -1.49 6.63
C THR A 189 20.88 -0.09 6.37
N LYS A 190 19.70 0.02 5.75
CA LYS A 190 18.94 1.28 5.68
C LYS A 190 17.46 1.00 5.49
N GLN A 191 16.77 0.47 6.50
CA GLN A 191 15.31 0.59 6.52
C GLN A 191 14.61 0.51 7.89
N ASP A 192 15.28 0.73 9.03
CA ASP A 192 14.58 0.75 10.35
C ASP A 192 14.95 1.94 11.26
N ALA A 193 15.32 3.10 10.70
CA ALA A 193 15.58 4.31 11.48
C ALA A 193 14.50 5.40 11.36
N GLY A 194 13.37 5.12 10.68
CA GLY A 194 12.39 6.15 10.31
C GLY A 194 11.11 6.26 11.16
N LYS A 195 10.85 5.32 12.08
CA LYS A 195 9.53 5.24 12.76
C LYS A 195 9.53 5.41 14.29
N THR A 196 10.69 5.48 14.95
CA THR A 196 10.76 5.52 16.43
C THR A 196 10.90 6.93 17.03
N GLN A 197 11.16 7.98 16.24
CA GLN A 197 11.37 9.34 16.78
C GLN A 197 10.11 10.20 16.93
N LYS A 198 8.93 9.78 16.46
CA LYS A 198 7.70 10.60 16.55
C LYS A 198 6.80 10.32 17.75
N ALA A 199 7.16 9.39 18.64
CA ALA A 199 6.29 8.95 19.75
C ALA A 199 6.83 9.27 21.16
N LYS A 200 7.93 10.03 21.29
CA LYS A 200 8.60 10.23 22.59
C LYS A 200 8.85 11.71 22.97
N MET A 201 7.98 12.63 22.53
CA MET A 201 8.05 14.05 22.93
C MET A 201 6.74 14.63 23.47
N ASP A 202 5.77 13.78 23.85
CA ASP A 202 4.49 14.21 24.44
C ASP A 202 4.19 13.50 25.76
N THR A 203 5.14 13.46 26.70
CA THR A 203 4.78 13.21 28.11
C THR A 203 5.89 13.73 29.02
N THR A 204 5.68 14.89 29.65
CA THR A 204 6.11 15.32 31.00
C THR A 204 5.95 16.85 31.02
N THR A 205 4.92 17.43 31.65
CA THR A 205 5.00 18.14 32.95
C THR A 205 3.57 18.55 33.41
N PRO A 206 3.21 18.45 34.71
CA PRO A 206 1.86 18.69 35.27
C PRO A 206 1.53 20.18 35.55
N PRO A 207 0.31 20.54 36.04
CA PRO A 207 -0.44 21.73 35.61
C PRO A 207 -0.29 22.96 36.51
N SER A 208 -0.47 24.16 35.94
CA SER A 208 -0.88 25.34 36.69
C SER A 208 -1.90 26.17 35.90
N SER A 209 -3.11 26.21 36.45
CA SER A 209 -4.26 26.99 36.00
C SER A 209 -4.19 28.45 36.47
N SER A 210 -4.35 29.41 35.55
CA SER A 210 -5.05 30.72 35.74
C SER A 210 -4.68 31.63 34.57
N ARG A 211 -5.58 32.00 33.65
CA ARG A 211 -6.71 32.95 33.78
C ARG A 211 -6.36 34.27 33.05
N ARG A 212 -7.23 34.65 32.10
CA ARG A 212 -7.45 35.95 31.42
C ARG A 212 -6.56 36.34 30.22
N GLN A 213 -7.18 36.30 29.04
CA GLN A 213 -7.12 37.39 28.03
C GLN A 213 -7.99 38.58 28.51
N PRO A 214 -8.02 39.79 27.87
CA PRO A 214 -7.39 40.23 26.61
C PRO A 214 -6.75 41.66 26.63
N GLN A 215 -6.23 42.10 25.46
CA GLN A 215 -6.12 43.49 24.90
C GLN A 215 -4.73 44.17 24.73
N ALA A 216 -4.48 44.53 23.46
CA ALA A 216 -3.96 45.76 22.83
C ALA A 216 -2.80 46.57 23.46
N VAL A 217 -1.76 46.86 22.64
CA VAL A 217 -1.32 48.18 22.08
C VAL A 217 0.09 48.00 21.48
N PRO A 218 0.40 48.46 20.23
CA PRO A 218 1.77 48.60 19.77
C PRO A 218 2.30 50.03 20.02
N ALA A 219 3.33 50.15 20.86
CA ALA A 219 4.33 51.22 20.88
C ALA A 219 5.67 50.51 20.60
N ASP A 220 6.67 51.03 19.91
CA ASP A 220 7.18 52.39 19.84
C ASP A 220 8.27 52.36 18.75
N THR A 221 8.48 53.44 18.00
CA THR A 221 9.77 54.14 17.91
C THR A 221 9.71 55.26 16.89
N ALA A 222 9.60 56.45 17.44
CA ALA A 222 9.99 57.70 16.80
C ALA A 222 11.51 57.72 16.57
N SER A 223 11.92 58.13 15.37
CA SER A 223 13.14 58.92 15.20
C SER A 223 12.98 59.83 13.99
N LYS A 224 12.59 61.08 14.27
CA LYS A 224 12.49 62.18 13.32
C LYS A 224 13.65 63.12 13.68
N LYS A 225 14.67 63.21 12.82
CA LYS A 225 15.70 64.25 12.85
C LYS A 225 15.48 65.16 11.64
N GLU A 226 15.12 66.40 11.91
CA GLU A 226 15.22 67.55 11.02
C GLU A 226 15.65 68.73 11.92
N LEU A 227 16.91 69.13 11.78
CA LEU A 227 17.44 70.50 11.85
C LEU A 227 18.93 70.45 11.54
#